data_AF-A0A944LI20-F1
#
_entry.id   AF-A0A944LI20-F1
#
_cell.length_a   1.000
_cell.length_b   1.000
_cell.length_c   1.000
_cell.angle_alpha   90.00
_cell.angle_beta   90.00
_cell.angle_gamma   90.00
#
_symmetry.space_group_name_H-M   'P 1'
#
loop_
_entity.id
_entity.type
_entity.pdbx_description
1 polymer ?
#
loop_
_entity_poly.entity_id
_entity_poly.type
_entity_poly.pdbx_seq_one_letter_code
_entity_poly.pdbx_strand_id
1 'polypeptide(L)'
;MAINEWWKADSRERYWMEISNRDLIGENLIAPQVNDAGLEEWSYETVRYVRPGDIVLHWRKNHGPALTGYSHCSSSAVASSLEWQSRGSYGRQRPAHGQEDAWEAMLQGYRELKAPIPLSAVRALEPTIRSIRSELIAVHGKKPLYFPFAISDKRAIRAAQAYLVKFPAALVDAMPDLKELGQVAVDVPADEPTPRTRPSTSKSGRSGYGRQPDPDRRKAVEQYAVKQVIDHFESLGFATADVGATEAWDVTVIRGNEITHIEVKGSTTERLAVDITEGEVRHAEDQRTMLIVIDQIDLDTGLNCSGGRWRYWSSWVPSRSTLVPTAYRHPLTEGGQAGRPADSR
;
A
#
# COMPACT_ATOMS: atom_id res chain seq x y z
N MET A 1 -19.58 4.92 17.77
CA MET A 1 -19.97 6.00 16.82
C MET A 1 -19.82 5.47 15.40
N ALA A 2 -20.68 5.86 14.45
CA ALA A 2 -20.58 5.40 13.06
C ALA A 2 -19.60 6.25 12.23
N ILE A 3 -18.57 5.60 11.66
CA ILE A 3 -17.59 6.24 10.76
C ILE A 3 -18.11 6.25 9.31
N ASN A 4 -17.92 7.37 8.61
CA ASN A 4 -18.25 7.54 7.19
C ASN A 4 -17.14 6.94 6.31
N GLU A 5 -17.23 5.64 6.01
CA GLU A 5 -16.25 4.88 5.21
C GLU A 5 -16.31 5.21 3.69
N TRP A 6 -16.17 6.48 3.31
CA TRP A 6 -16.26 6.92 1.91
C TRP A 6 -15.20 6.27 1.00
N TRP A 7 -14.08 5.82 1.58
CA TRP A 7 -12.98 5.12 0.90
C TRP A 7 -13.28 3.65 0.59
N LYS A 8 -14.31 3.04 1.20
CA LYS A 8 -14.47 1.58 1.22
C LYS A 8 -14.55 0.93 -0.16
N ALA A 9 -15.13 1.64 -1.13
CA ALA A 9 -15.36 1.15 -2.48
C ALA A 9 -14.23 1.48 -3.46
N ASP A 10 -13.23 2.26 -3.05
CA ASP A 10 -12.09 2.66 -3.90
C ASP A 10 -10.80 2.01 -3.38
N SER A 11 -10.24 1.09 -4.15
CA SER A 11 -9.00 0.39 -3.82
C SER A 11 -7.76 1.29 -3.85
N ARG A 12 -7.85 2.52 -4.39
CA ARG A 12 -6.76 3.50 -4.30
C ARG A 12 -6.69 4.16 -2.93
N GLU A 13 -7.80 4.18 -2.18
CA GLU A 13 -7.92 4.94 -0.93
C GLU A 13 -7.32 4.21 0.29
N ARG A 14 -6.02 3.88 0.21
CA ARG A 14 -5.27 3.08 1.18
C ARG A 14 -4.35 3.88 2.10
N TYR A 15 -4.36 5.21 1.98
CA TYR A 15 -3.43 6.06 2.72
C TYR A 15 -4.09 6.68 3.95
N TRP A 16 -3.32 6.73 5.02
CA TRP A 16 -3.67 7.32 6.31
C TRP A 16 -2.56 8.24 6.76
N MET A 17 -2.85 9.23 7.61
CA MET A 17 -1.82 10.07 8.21
C MET A 17 -1.91 10.00 9.72
N GLU A 18 -0.85 9.50 10.37
CA GLU A 18 -0.67 9.55 11.81
C GLU A 18 -0.08 10.91 12.18
N ILE A 19 -0.75 11.68 13.03
CA ILE A 19 -0.32 13.01 13.47
C ILE A 19 0.14 12.93 14.93
N SER A 20 1.43 12.69 15.11
CA SER A 20 1.96 12.22 16.39
C SER A 20 3.21 12.97 16.85
N ASN A 21 3.41 12.92 18.17
CA ASN A 21 4.63 13.36 18.85
C ASN A 21 5.32 12.20 19.59
N ARG A 22 4.89 10.96 19.36
CA ARG A 22 5.50 9.76 19.95
C ARG A 22 6.94 9.64 19.50
N ASP A 23 7.88 9.31 20.39
CA ASP A 23 9.30 9.18 19.99
C ASP A 23 9.47 8.02 18.97
N LEU A 24 8.93 6.85 19.32
CA LEU A 24 8.86 5.67 18.46
C LEU A 24 7.70 5.80 17.47
N ILE A 25 8.01 5.72 16.18
CA ILE A 25 7.05 5.81 15.09
C ILE A 25 7.23 4.63 14.14
N GLY A 26 6.14 4.21 13.50
CA GLY A 26 6.18 3.14 12.49
C GLY A 26 6.22 1.70 13.04
N GLU A 27 6.06 1.52 14.36
CA GLU A 27 5.89 0.20 14.99
C GLU A 27 4.42 -0.23 15.08
N ASN A 28 3.54 0.70 15.44
CA ASN A 28 2.10 0.47 15.51
C ASN A 28 1.32 1.79 15.45
N LEU A 29 0.06 1.70 15.08
CA LEU A 29 -0.98 2.66 15.43
C LEU A 29 -1.61 2.19 16.74
N ILE A 30 -1.67 3.07 17.73
CA ILE A 30 -2.32 2.75 18.99
C ILE A 30 -3.06 3.96 19.55
N ALA A 31 -4.34 3.78 19.85
CA ALA A 31 -5.20 4.83 20.37
C ALA A 31 -6.15 4.27 21.43
N PRO A 32 -6.47 5.03 22.50
CA PRO A 32 -7.48 4.61 23.47
C PRO A 32 -8.85 4.52 22.80
N GLN A 33 -9.75 3.66 23.31
CA GLN A 33 -11.12 3.57 22.78
C GLN A 33 -11.96 4.82 23.11
N VAL A 34 -11.60 5.56 24.16
CA VAL A 34 -12.28 6.80 24.59
C VAL A 34 -11.28 7.91 24.88
N ASN A 35 -11.69 9.16 24.72
CA ASN A 35 -10.87 10.33 25.05
C ASN A 35 -10.84 10.61 26.56
N ASP A 36 -10.18 11.71 26.94
CA ASP A 36 -9.99 12.08 28.34
C ASP A 36 -11.31 12.28 29.12
N ALA A 37 -12.41 12.58 28.40
CA ALA A 37 -13.76 12.76 28.93
C ALA A 37 -14.59 11.45 28.94
N GLY A 38 -13.99 10.31 28.59
CA GLY A 38 -14.69 9.02 28.50
C GLY A 38 -15.63 8.91 27.29
N LEU A 39 -15.47 9.78 26.29
CA LEU A 39 -16.29 9.79 25.07
C LEU A 39 -15.52 9.19 23.89
N GLU A 40 -16.22 8.51 23.00
CA GLU A 40 -15.63 8.04 21.74
C GLU A 40 -15.09 9.22 20.91
N GLU A 41 -13.87 9.07 20.37
CA GLU A 41 -13.21 10.06 19.52
C GLU A 41 -13.03 9.47 18.11
N TRP A 42 -13.52 10.17 17.08
CA TRP A 42 -13.50 9.61 15.72
C TRP A 42 -12.08 9.31 15.23
N SER A 43 -11.11 10.12 15.64
CA SER A 43 -9.72 9.94 15.23
C SER A 43 -9.04 8.75 15.90
N TYR A 44 -9.61 8.22 16.98
CA TYR A 44 -9.19 6.96 17.60
C TYR A 44 -9.92 5.78 16.95
N GLU A 45 -11.23 5.92 16.74
CA GLU A 45 -12.05 4.91 16.08
C GLU A 45 -11.57 4.59 14.66
N THR A 46 -11.02 5.57 13.93
CA THR A 46 -10.44 5.33 12.58
C THR A 46 -9.28 4.33 12.56
N VAL A 47 -8.59 4.08 13.68
CA VAL A 47 -7.57 3.02 13.78
C VAL A 47 -8.18 1.67 13.41
N ARG A 48 -9.44 1.42 13.76
CA ARG A 48 -10.14 0.15 13.46
C ARG A 48 -10.31 -0.13 11.96
N TYR A 49 -10.17 0.91 11.13
CA TYR A 49 -10.47 0.86 9.71
C TYR A 49 -9.22 0.76 8.83
N VAL A 50 -8.02 0.78 9.42
CA VAL A 50 -6.80 0.46 8.68
C VAL A 50 -6.79 -1.02 8.33
N ARG A 51 -6.29 -1.34 7.14
CA ARG A 51 -6.26 -2.70 6.60
C ARG A 51 -4.82 -3.12 6.37
N PRO A 52 -4.50 -4.43 6.43
CA PRO A 52 -3.22 -4.93 5.95
C PRO A 52 -2.90 -4.37 4.56
N GLY A 53 -1.70 -3.85 4.38
CA GLY A 53 -1.24 -3.19 3.15
C GLY A 53 -1.49 -1.70 3.05
N ASP A 54 -2.33 -1.12 3.91
CA ASP A 54 -2.51 0.33 3.94
C ASP A 54 -1.19 1.04 4.29
N ILE A 55 -1.00 2.24 3.72
CA ILE A 55 0.18 3.06 3.97
C ILE A 55 -0.17 4.14 4.99
N VAL A 56 0.62 4.19 6.06
CA VAL A 56 0.49 5.20 7.11
C VAL A 56 1.62 6.21 6.96
N LEU A 57 1.28 7.43 6.56
CA LEU A 57 2.21 8.54 6.51
C LEU A 57 2.34 9.17 7.90
N HIS A 58 3.56 9.50 8.31
CA HIS A 58 3.88 9.96 9.65
C HIS A 58 4.15 11.47 9.68
N TRP A 59 3.23 12.23 10.26
CA TRP A 59 3.34 13.66 10.50
C TRP A 59 3.88 13.95 11.91
N ARG A 60 5.09 14.51 12.00
CA ARG A 60 5.71 14.95 13.25
C ARG A 60 5.28 16.38 13.57
N LYS A 61 4.86 16.69 14.81
CA LYS A 61 4.48 18.07 15.19
C LYS A 61 5.66 18.86 15.79
N ASN A 62 6.60 18.18 16.44
CA ASN A 62 7.75 18.82 17.09
C ASN A 62 8.92 19.02 16.09
N HIS A 63 9.80 19.97 16.37
CA HIS A 63 11.04 20.24 15.60
C HIS A 63 10.83 20.59 14.11
N GLY A 64 9.73 21.30 13.80
CA GLY A 64 9.36 21.69 12.44
C GLY A 64 8.29 20.74 11.89
N PRO A 65 7.00 21.12 11.93
CA PRO A 65 5.92 20.24 11.52
C PRO A 65 6.08 19.78 10.08
N ALA A 66 6.17 18.47 9.89
CA ALA A 66 6.46 17.88 8.59
C ALA A 66 5.93 16.45 8.51
N LEU A 67 5.68 16.02 7.28
CA LEU A 67 5.59 14.61 6.95
C LEU A 67 7.00 14.07 6.77
N THR A 68 7.41 13.09 7.55
CA THR A 68 8.82 12.67 7.62
C THR A 68 9.07 11.26 7.09
N GLY A 69 8.04 10.42 7.06
CA GLY A 69 8.18 9.02 6.70
C GLY A 69 6.84 8.34 6.55
N TYR A 70 6.88 7.04 6.28
CA TYR A 70 5.71 6.20 6.15
C TYR A 70 6.01 4.77 6.61
N SER A 71 4.96 4.02 6.92
CA SER A 71 5.03 2.59 7.24
C SER A 71 3.87 1.85 6.57
N HIS A 72 3.94 0.52 6.58
CA HIS A 72 2.88 -0.36 6.10
C HIS A 72 2.12 -0.95 7.27
N CYS A 73 0.80 -0.97 7.18
CA CYS A 73 -0.04 -1.71 8.10
C CYS A 73 0.12 -3.21 7.85
N SER A 74 0.57 -3.97 8.85
CA SER A 74 0.82 -5.41 8.74
C SER A 74 -0.36 -6.25 9.25
N SER A 75 -1.26 -5.68 10.04
CA SER A 75 -2.40 -6.39 10.62
C SER A 75 -3.67 -5.54 10.58
N SER A 76 -4.82 -6.21 10.55
CA SER A 76 -6.07 -5.55 10.94
C SER A 76 -5.97 -5.08 12.39
N ALA A 77 -6.68 -4.01 12.72
CA ALA A 77 -6.71 -3.50 14.09
C ALA A 77 -7.41 -4.48 15.04
N VAL A 78 -6.87 -4.62 16.25
CA VAL A 78 -7.41 -5.45 17.33
C VAL A 78 -7.67 -4.60 18.57
N ALA A 79 -8.51 -5.11 19.46
CA ALA A 79 -8.58 -4.58 20.82
C ALA A 79 -7.28 -4.96 21.56
N SER A 80 -6.69 -3.99 22.23
CA SER A 80 -5.45 -4.11 23.01
C SER A 80 -5.59 -3.30 24.29
N SER A 81 -4.52 -3.22 25.06
CA SER A 81 -4.43 -2.37 26.26
C SER A 81 -3.20 -1.48 26.18
N LEU A 82 -3.33 -0.21 26.54
CA LEU A 82 -2.22 0.73 26.55
C LEU A 82 -1.97 1.23 27.99
N GLU A 83 -0.72 1.19 28.43
CA GLU A 83 -0.27 2.01 29.56
C GLU A 83 -0.06 3.46 29.08
N TRP A 84 -1.10 4.30 29.22
CA TRP A 84 -1.03 5.70 28.80
C TRP A 84 -0.23 6.55 29.81
N GLN A 85 1.10 6.62 29.66
CA GLN A 85 1.87 7.70 30.29
C GLN A 85 1.75 8.97 29.46
N SER A 86 0.82 9.85 29.83
CA SER A 86 0.63 11.12 29.12
C SER A 86 1.91 11.96 29.10
N ARG A 87 2.41 12.33 27.91
CA ARG A 87 3.56 13.26 27.74
C ARG A 87 3.20 14.56 27.01
N GLY A 88 1.90 14.81 26.80
CA GLY A 88 1.40 16.08 26.25
C GLY A 88 1.18 17.14 27.34
N SER A 89 1.20 18.43 26.96
CA SER A 89 0.93 19.55 27.86
C SER A 89 -0.48 19.55 28.50
N TYR A 90 -1.39 18.72 27.99
CA TYR A 90 -2.73 18.49 28.55
C TYR A 90 -2.81 17.31 29.54
N GLY A 91 -1.74 16.52 29.68
CA GLY A 91 -1.70 15.31 30.49
C GLY A 91 -1.45 15.50 31.99
N ARG A 92 -1.27 16.74 32.45
CA ARG A 92 -0.91 17.03 33.86
C ARG A 92 -2.04 16.85 34.88
N GLN A 93 -3.25 16.48 34.46
CA GLN A 93 -4.42 16.39 35.36
C GLN A 93 -4.92 14.97 35.64
N ARG A 94 -4.33 13.92 35.05
CA ARG A 94 -4.71 12.53 35.36
C ARG A 94 -3.73 11.87 36.34
N PRO A 95 -4.21 11.20 37.40
CA PRO A 95 -3.43 10.18 38.09
C PRO A 95 -3.03 9.09 37.08
N ALA A 96 -1.88 8.45 37.25
CA ALA A 96 -1.51 7.28 36.48
C ALA A 96 -2.52 6.16 36.74
N HIS A 97 -3.57 6.09 35.93
CA HIS A 97 -4.47 4.94 35.89
C HIS A 97 -3.80 3.88 35.02
N GLY A 98 -4.01 2.61 35.39
CA GLY A 98 -3.41 1.44 34.75
C GLY A 98 -3.85 1.24 33.30
N GLN A 99 -3.69 0.02 32.79
CA GLN A 99 -4.07 -0.38 31.43
C GLN A 99 -5.45 0.18 31.01
N GLU A 100 -5.47 1.01 29.97
CA GLU A 100 -6.69 1.50 29.33
C GLU A 100 -6.97 0.68 28.06
N ASP A 101 -8.25 0.42 27.75
CA ASP A 101 -8.65 -0.25 26.51
C ASP A 101 -8.23 0.58 25.30
N ALA A 102 -7.59 -0.08 24.33
CA ALA A 102 -7.03 0.55 23.14
C ALA A 102 -7.43 -0.19 21.86
N TRP A 103 -7.37 0.52 20.75
CA TRP A 103 -7.28 -0.03 19.41
C TRP A 103 -5.82 -0.04 18.98
N GLU A 104 -5.34 -1.17 18.50
CA GLU A 104 -3.96 -1.33 18.04
C GLU A 104 -3.91 -1.99 16.66
N ALA A 105 -3.12 -1.43 15.75
CA ALA A 105 -2.78 -2.04 14.47
C ALA A 105 -1.25 -2.01 14.30
N MET A 106 -0.65 -3.16 13.98
CA MET A 106 0.79 -3.25 13.82
C MET A 106 1.23 -2.59 12.53
N LEU A 107 2.33 -1.84 12.61
CA LEU A 107 3.01 -1.26 11.47
C LEU A 107 4.36 -1.94 11.29
N GLN A 108 4.87 -1.91 10.06
CA GLN A 108 6.19 -2.44 9.74
C GLN A 108 6.84 -1.62 8.63
N GLY A 109 8.15 -1.79 8.50
CA GLY A 109 8.91 -1.25 7.38
C GLY A 109 8.91 0.28 7.35
N TYR A 110 9.05 0.92 8.52
CA TYR A 110 9.20 2.37 8.61
C TYR A 110 10.33 2.86 7.68
N ARG A 111 10.02 3.87 6.88
CA ARG A 111 10.96 4.51 5.97
C ARG A 111 10.82 6.02 6.06
N GLU A 112 11.96 6.69 6.10
CA GLU A 112 12.01 8.13 5.91
C GLU A 112 11.69 8.49 4.46
N LEU A 113 10.97 9.60 4.26
CA LEU A 113 10.83 10.18 2.94
C LEU A 113 12.19 10.70 2.47
N LYS A 114 12.46 10.63 1.16
CA LYS A 114 13.70 11.17 0.56
C LYS A 114 13.98 12.61 0.98
N ALA A 115 12.92 13.40 1.07
CA ALA A 115 12.93 14.70 1.70
C ALA A 115 11.68 14.82 2.58
N PRO A 116 11.80 15.30 3.84
CA PRO A 116 10.63 15.64 4.64
C PRO A 116 9.77 16.68 3.90
N ILE A 117 8.45 16.55 3.99
CA ILE A 117 7.51 17.55 3.45
C ILE A 117 7.11 18.49 4.58
N PRO A 118 7.75 19.67 4.71
CA PRO A 118 7.44 20.59 5.78
C PRO A 118 6.05 21.24 5.59
N LEU A 119 5.51 21.79 6.67
CA LEU A 119 4.27 22.56 6.64
C LEU A 119 4.29 23.72 5.63
N SER A 120 5.46 24.31 5.35
CA SER A 120 5.61 25.32 4.30
C SER A 120 5.33 24.77 2.90
N ALA A 121 5.75 23.53 2.59
CA ALA A 121 5.45 22.87 1.33
C ALA A 121 3.96 22.53 1.21
N VAL A 122 3.33 22.06 2.29
CA VAL A 122 1.87 21.86 2.35
C VAL A 122 1.12 23.18 2.10
N ARG A 123 1.59 24.29 2.68
CA ARG A 123 1.01 25.62 2.47
C ARG A 123 1.15 26.11 1.03
N ALA A 124 2.28 25.82 0.38
CA ALA A 124 2.47 26.16 -1.03
C ALA A 124 1.47 25.42 -1.95
N LEU A 125 1.03 24.23 -1.55
CA LEU A 125 0.02 23.43 -2.27
C LEU A 125 -1.43 23.70 -1.83
N GLU A 126 -1.69 24.72 -1.01
CA GLU A 126 -3.02 24.98 -0.46
C GLU A 126 -4.13 25.10 -1.53
N PRO A 127 -3.94 25.78 -2.69
CA PRO A 127 -4.96 25.84 -3.74
C PRO A 127 -5.36 24.45 -4.25
N THR A 128 -4.37 23.59 -4.50
CA THR A 128 -4.59 22.20 -4.97
C THR A 128 -5.29 21.37 -3.90
N ILE A 129 -4.85 21.47 -2.64
CA ILE A 129 -5.47 20.77 -1.51
C ILE A 129 -6.94 21.17 -1.34
N ARG A 130 -7.28 22.46 -1.54
CA ARG A 130 -8.65 22.97 -1.51
C ARG A 130 -9.49 22.40 -2.67
N SER A 131 -8.93 22.28 -3.87
CA SER A 131 -9.61 21.67 -5.02
C SER A 131 -9.97 20.21 -4.73
N ILE A 132 -8.98 19.42 -4.33
CA ILE A 132 -9.14 17.99 -4.00
C ILE A 132 -10.22 17.81 -2.92
N ARG A 133 -10.18 18.62 -1.86
CA ARG A 133 -11.22 18.55 -0.81
C ARG A 133 -12.61 18.86 -1.36
N SER A 134 -12.72 19.85 -2.24
CA SER A 134 -14.00 20.26 -2.83
C SER A 134 -14.57 19.17 -3.74
N GLU A 135 -13.71 18.53 -4.53
CA GLU A 135 -14.06 17.38 -5.37
C GLU A 135 -14.54 16.19 -4.53
N LEU A 136 -13.84 15.84 -3.46
CA LEU A 136 -14.27 14.77 -2.54
C LEU A 136 -15.63 15.08 -1.88
N ILE A 137 -15.88 16.34 -1.50
CA ILE A 137 -17.19 16.76 -0.98
C ILE A 137 -18.28 16.65 -2.05
N ALA A 138 -17.97 16.98 -3.31
CA ALA A 138 -18.92 16.86 -4.41
C ALA A 138 -19.29 15.39 -4.68
N VAL A 139 -18.31 14.48 -4.62
CA VAL A 139 -18.51 13.04 -4.89
C VAL A 139 -19.17 12.31 -3.71
N HIS A 140 -18.72 12.56 -2.48
CA HIS A 140 -19.12 11.79 -1.29
C HIS A 140 -20.14 12.53 -0.39
N GLY A 141 -20.47 13.77 -0.73
CA GLY A 141 -21.39 14.62 0.03
C GLY A 141 -20.75 15.30 1.24
N LYS A 142 -21.58 15.93 2.07
CA LYS A 142 -21.15 16.76 3.23
C LYS A 142 -20.81 15.96 4.49
N LYS A 143 -20.77 14.62 4.43
CA LYS A 143 -20.38 13.79 5.58
C LYS A 143 -18.88 13.98 5.88
N PRO A 144 -18.41 13.66 7.10
CA PRO A 144 -17.00 13.81 7.46
C PRO A 144 -16.08 13.05 6.50
N LEU A 145 -15.08 13.75 5.96
CA LEU A 145 -14.03 13.15 5.13
C LEU A 145 -12.83 12.66 5.96
N TYR A 146 -12.74 13.06 7.23
CA TYR A 146 -11.56 12.85 8.09
C TYR A 146 -10.28 13.37 7.41
N PHE A 147 -10.40 14.55 6.80
CA PHE A 147 -9.39 15.14 5.92
C PHE A 147 -8.12 15.53 6.71
N PRO A 148 -6.91 15.39 6.13
CA PRO A 148 -5.67 15.46 6.91
C PRO A 148 -5.27 16.87 7.31
N PHE A 149 -5.88 17.89 6.69
CA PHE A 149 -5.56 19.29 6.93
C PHE A 149 -6.78 20.11 7.33
N ALA A 150 -6.61 20.95 8.35
CA ALA A 150 -7.58 21.98 8.71
C ALA A 150 -7.42 23.18 7.76
N ILE A 151 -8.48 23.46 7.01
CA ILE A 151 -8.54 24.55 6.02
C ILE A 151 -9.51 25.63 6.53
N SER A 152 -9.09 26.89 6.45
CA SER A 152 -9.87 28.06 6.87
C SER A 152 -9.51 29.27 6.02
N ASP A 153 -10.45 30.18 5.80
CA ASP A 153 -10.14 31.46 5.14
C ASP A 153 -9.51 32.48 6.11
N LYS A 154 -9.52 32.17 7.41
CA LYS A 154 -8.99 33.05 8.47
C LYS A 154 -7.62 32.64 8.98
N ARG A 155 -7.19 31.40 8.72
CA ARG A 155 -5.94 30.84 9.24
C ARG A 155 -5.28 30.00 8.16
N ALA A 156 -3.97 30.11 8.06
CA ALA A 156 -3.18 29.27 7.17
C ALA A 156 -3.42 27.78 7.43
N ILE A 157 -3.37 26.97 6.37
CA ILE A 157 -3.51 25.52 6.46
C ILE A 157 -2.52 24.93 7.48
N ARG A 158 -2.99 23.90 8.18
CA ARG A 158 -2.25 23.13 9.20
C ARG A 158 -2.76 21.69 9.22
N ALA A 159 -1.95 20.77 9.73
CA ALA A 159 -2.40 19.41 9.99
C ALA A 159 -3.63 19.40 10.92
N ALA A 160 -4.51 18.42 10.72
CA ALA A 160 -5.70 18.23 11.55
C ALA A 160 -5.32 18.03 13.03
N GLN A 161 -6.22 18.43 13.93
CA GLN A 161 -6.09 18.15 15.36
C GLN A 161 -6.76 16.81 15.68
N ALA A 162 -6.11 15.74 15.23
CA ALA A 162 -6.59 14.36 15.31
C ALA A 162 -5.38 13.43 15.45
N TYR A 163 -5.58 12.20 15.94
CA TYR A 163 -4.51 11.20 15.98
C TYR A 163 -4.30 10.56 14.61
N LEU A 164 -5.32 9.88 14.08
CA LEU A 164 -5.31 9.27 12.76
C LEU A 164 -6.39 9.91 11.87
N VAL A 165 -6.03 10.15 10.62
CA VAL A 165 -6.90 10.77 9.62
C VAL A 165 -6.75 10.05 8.28
N LYS A 166 -7.76 10.15 7.40
CA LYS A 166 -7.60 9.70 6.02
C LYS A 166 -6.62 10.62 5.31
N PHE A 167 -5.83 10.04 4.41
CA PHE A 167 -5.02 10.78 3.46
C PHE A 167 -5.52 10.40 2.06
N PRO A 168 -6.34 11.23 1.40
CA PRO A 168 -6.89 10.87 0.09
C PRO A 168 -5.82 10.52 -0.93
N ALA A 169 -6.08 9.53 -1.80
CA ALA A 169 -5.15 9.12 -2.85
C ALA A 169 -4.76 10.29 -3.77
N ALA A 170 -5.71 11.18 -4.05
CA ALA A 170 -5.48 12.39 -4.84
C ALA A 170 -4.42 13.33 -4.22
N LEU A 171 -4.23 13.32 -2.88
CA LEU A 171 -3.16 14.08 -2.25
C LEU A 171 -1.78 13.44 -2.48
N VAL A 172 -1.71 12.11 -2.55
CA VAL A 172 -0.48 11.39 -2.91
C VAL A 172 -0.08 11.72 -4.33
N ASP A 173 -1.05 11.71 -5.26
CA ASP A 173 -0.85 12.06 -6.67
C ASP A 173 -0.38 13.52 -6.85
N ALA A 174 -0.92 14.43 -6.04
CA ALA A 174 -0.66 15.87 -6.12
C ALA A 174 0.64 16.33 -5.45
N MET A 175 1.20 15.56 -4.52
CA MET A 175 2.45 15.89 -3.82
C MET A 175 3.63 15.19 -4.52
N PRO A 176 4.55 15.94 -5.17
CA PRO A 176 5.66 15.34 -5.92
C PRO A 176 6.49 14.34 -5.11
N ASP A 177 6.77 14.68 -3.85
CA ASP A 177 7.59 13.86 -2.94
C ASP A 177 6.88 12.59 -2.43
N LEU A 178 5.58 12.42 -2.74
CA LEU A 178 4.79 11.22 -2.38
C LEU A 178 4.44 10.34 -3.59
N LYS A 179 4.78 10.75 -4.82
CA LYS A 179 4.43 9.98 -6.03
C LYS A 179 4.95 8.54 -6.01
N GLU A 180 6.10 8.31 -5.38
CA GLU A 180 6.66 6.97 -5.21
C GLU A 180 5.79 6.08 -4.32
N LEU A 181 5.12 6.63 -3.29
CA LEU A 181 4.17 5.90 -2.44
C LEU A 181 2.91 5.50 -3.20
N GLY A 182 2.49 6.36 -4.14
CA GLY A 182 1.39 6.14 -5.08
C GLY A 182 1.43 4.77 -5.74
N GLN A 183 2.63 4.25 -5.98
CA GLN A 183 2.87 3.01 -6.73
C GLN A 183 3.12 1.80 -5.83
N VAL A 184 3.59 1.99 -4.59
CA VAL A 184 3.78 0.89 -3.61
C VAL A 184 2.43 0.35 -3.10
N ALA A 185 1.39 1.18 -3.00
CA ALA A 185 0.08 0.74 -2.50
C ALA A 185 -0.80 0.01 -3.52
N VAL A 186 -0.46 0.08 -4.82
CA VAL A 186 -1.31 -0.43 -5.92
C VAL A 186 -1.24 -1.96 -6.03
N ASP A 187 -0.20 -2.59 -5.49
CA ASP A 187 0.06 -4.02 -5.70
C ASP A 187 -0.08 -4.90 -4.44
N VAL A 188 -0.63 -4.39 -3.33
CA VAL A 188 -1.03 -5.29 -2.23
C VAL A 188 -2.32 -6.02 -2.63
N PRO A 189 -2.33 -7.38 -2.63
CA PRO A 189 -3.55 -8.15 -2.85
C PRO A 189 -4.66 -7.65 -1.92
N ALA A 190 -5.78 -7.23 -2.50
CA ALA A 190 -6.99 -7.00 -1.72
C ALA A 190 -7.48 -8.37 -1.22
N ASP A 191 -7.22 -8.67 0.05
CA ASP A 191 -7.60 -9.88 0.79
C ASP A 191 -7.24 -11.21 0.11
N GLU A 192 -6.45 -12.04 0.80
CA GLU A 192 -6.42 -13.47 0.48
C GLU A 192 -7.84 -14.05 0.59
N PRO A 193 -8.38 -14.70 -0.45
CA PRO A 193 -9.62 -15.43 -0.33
C PRO A 193 -9.39 -16.63 0.59
N THR A 194 -9.96 -16.57 1.79
CA THR A 194 -10.18 -17.76 2.63
C THR A 194 -10.66 -18.94 1.77
N PRO A 195 -10.15 -20.17 1.95
CA PRO A 195 -10.61 -21.33 1.20
C PRO A 195 -12.07 -21.63 1.56
N ARG A 196 -13.01 -21.17 0.73
CA ARG A 196 -14.42 -21.56 0.85
C ARG A 196 -14.62 -22.87 0.11
N THR A 197 -14.68 -23.94 0.90
CA THR A 197 -15.30 -25.22 0.55
C THR A 197 -16.65 -24.99 -0.13
N ARG A 198 -16.84 -25.50 -1.35
CA ARG A 198 -18.19 -25.66 -1.95
C ARG A 198 -18.98 -26.71 -1.16
N PRO A 199 -20.31 -26.56 -1.05
CA PRO A 199 -21.17 -27.20 -2.04
C PRO A 199 -22.37 -26.36 -2.55
N SER A 200 -22.63 -26.53 -3.85
CA SER A 200 -23.93 -26.71 -4.53
C SER A 200 -25.18 -25.85 -4.21
N THR A 201 -25.66 -25.20 -5.29
CA THR A 201 -27.06 -24.95 -5.72
C THR A 201 -27.97 -23.97 -4.95
N SER A 202 -28.24 -22.81 -5.56
CA SER A 202 -29.52 -22.51 -6.26
C SER A 202 -29.46 -21.15 -6.99
N LYS A 203 -30.27 -21.02 -8.04
CA LYS A 203 -30.34 -19.86 -8.97
C LYS A 203 -31.23 -18.75 -8.40
N SER A 204 -30.78 -17.49 -8.47
CA SER A 204 -31.59 -16.35 -8.94
C SER A 204 -30.67 -15.15 -9.19
N GLY A 205 -30.93 -14.41 -10.28
CA GLY A 205 -30.03 -13.38 -10.78
C GLY A 205 -30.40 -11.96 -10.36
N ARG A 206 -29.39 -11.08 -10.35
CA ARG A 206 -29.34 -9.76 -11.03
C ARG A 206 -28.25 -8.91 -10.39
N SER A 207 -27.34 -8.44 -11.25
CA SER A 207 -26.59 -7.19 -11.19
C SER A 207 -25.89 -6.79 -9.89
N GLY A 208 -24.56 -6.79 -9.95
CA GLY A 208 -23.69 -6.11 -8.99
C GLY A 208 -22.23 -6.27 -9.40
N TYR A 209 -21.85 -5.59 -10.49
CA TYR A 209 -20.46 -5.48 -10.90
C TYR A 209 -19.66 -4.80 -9.77
N GLY A 210 -18.73 -5.54 -9.21
CA GLY A 210 -17.76 -5.11 -8.20
C GLY A 210 -16.64 -6.14 -8.16
N ARG A 211 -16.03 -6.38 -9.32
CA ARG A 211 -14.89 -7.30 -9.45
C ARG A 211 -13.63 -6.57 -8.97
N GLN A 212 -12.90 -7.30 -8.14
CA GLN A 212 -11.45 -7.18 -7.94
C GLN A 212 -10.74 -6.82 -9.26
N PRO A 213 -9.61 -6.08 -9.23
CA PRO A 213 -8.82 -5.84 -10.44
C PRO A 213 -8.60 -7.15 -11.21
N ASP A 214 -9.01 -7.13 -12.47
CA ASP A 214 -9.31 -8.32 -13.28
C ASP A 214 -8.04 -9.16 -13.55
N PRO A 215 -7.97 -10.42 -13.08
CA PRO A 215 -6.83 -11.32 -13.34
C PRO A 215 -6.51 -11.47 -14.83
N ASP A 216 -7.51 -11.40 -15.70
CA ASP A 216 -7.34 -11.53 -17.14
C ASP A 216 -6.61 -10.32 -17.74
N ARG A 217 -6.86 -9.11 -17.20
CA ARG A 217 -6.15 -7.88 -17.58
C ARG A 217 -4.69 -7.93 -17.18
N ARG A 218 -4.40 -8.36 -15.95
CA ARG A 218 -3.02 -8.49 -15.45
C ARG A 218 -2.23 -9.48 -16.30
N LYS A 219 -2.82 -10.65 -16.56
CA LYS A 219 -2.22 -11.67 -17.40
C LYS A 219 -1.94 -11.18 -18.83
N ALA A 220 -2.87 -10.43 -19.44
CA ALA A 220 -2.67 -9.88 -20.78
C ALA A 220 -1.46 -8.94 -20.84
N VAL A 221 -1.27 -8.09 -19.83
CA VAL A 221 -0.15 -7.14 -19.74
C VAL A 221 1.18 -7.87 -19.51
N GLU A 222 1.21 -8.84 -18.59
CA GLU A 222 2.40 -9.66 -18.31
C GLU A 222 2.84 -10.42 -19.57
N GLN A 223 1.91 -11.10 -20.25
CA GLN A 223 2.20 -11.83 -21.49
C GLN A 223 2.66 -10.91 -22.63
N TYR A 224 2.03 -9.74 -22.76
CA TYR A 224 2.46 -8.75 -23.75
C TYR A 224 3.90 -8.28 -23.50
N ALA A 225 4.23 -7.94 -22.26
CA ALA A 225 5.57 -7.46 -21.92
C ALA A 225 6.64 -8.53 -22.17
N VAL A 226 6.40 -9.78 -21.75
CA VAL A 226 7.32 -10.91 -22.02
C VAL A 226 7.49 -11.13 -23.52
N LYS A 227 6.38 -11.14 -24.28
CA LYS A 227 6.43 -11.30 -25.74
C LYS A 227 7.27 -10.19 -26.41
N GLN A 228 7.09 -8.95 -25.99
CA GLN A 228 7.84 -7.81 -26.52
C GLN A 228 9.35 -7.97 -26.29
N VAL A 229 9.76 -8.50 -25.12
CA VAL A 229 11.15 -8.83 -24.81
C VAL A 229 11.69 -9.94 -25.70
N ILE A 230 10.93 -11.03 -25.86
CA ILE A 230 11.29 -12.16 -26.73
C ILE A 230 11.48 -11.67 -28.17
N ASP A 231 10.46 -11.03 -28.75
CA ASP A 231 10.49 -10.52 -30.13
C ASP A 231 11.71 -9.60 -30.36
N HIS A 232 12.02 -8.74 -29.38
CA HIS A 232 13.17 -7.85 -29.45
C HIS A 232 14.49 -8.61 -29.55
N PHE A 233 14.75 -9.56 -28.65
CA PHE A 233 16.01 -10.30 -28.65
C PHE A 233 16.12 -11.30 -29.81
N GLU A 234 15.02 -11.93 -30.22
CA GLU A 234 15.00 -12.76 -31.43
C GLU A 234 15.32 -11.93 -32.69
N SER A 235 14.78 -10.70 -32.80
CA SER A 235 15.10 -9.80 -33.91
C SER A 235 16.58 -9.40 -33.98
N LEU A 236 17.29 -9.45 -32.84
CA LEU A 236 18.73 -9.22 -32.73
C LEU A 236 19.56 -10.51 -32.89
N GLY A 237 18.92 -11.62 -33.28
CA GLY A 237 19.55 -12.91 -33.55
C GLY A 237 19.95 -13.70 -32.30
N PHE A 238 19.38 -13.40 -31.14
CA PHE A 238 19.54 -14.23 -29.95
C PHE A 238 18.55 -15.41 -29.98
N ALA A 239 18.92 -16.51 -29.35
CA ALA A 239 17.95 -17.56 -29.01
C ALA A 239 17.29 -17.20 -27.67
N THR A 240 15.97 -17.33 -27.57
CA THR A 240 15.21 -16.97 -26.37
C THR A 240 14.30 -18.08 -25.90
N ALA A 241 14.02 -18.14 -24.60
CA ALA A 241 13.04 -19.05 -24.01
C ALA A 241 12.23 -18.36 -22.90
N ASP A 242 10.91 -18.50 -22.94
CA ASP A 242 9.99 -18.12 -21.85
C ASP A 242 10.00 -19.22 -20.78
N VAL A 243 10.45 -18.88 -19.57
CA VAL A 243 10.64 -19.81 -18.45
C VAL A 243 9.96 -19.35 -17.16
N GLY A 244 9.24 -18.22 -17.17
CA GLY A 244 8.64 -17.60 -15.97
C GLY A 244 7.61 -18.46 -15.25
N ALA A 245 7.10 -19.52 -15.88
CA ALA A 245 6.20 -20.48 -15.25
C ALA A 245 6.91 -21.47 -14.31
N THR A 246 8.21 -21.69 -14.47
CA THR A 246 8.97 -22.73 -13.76
C THR A 246 10.21 -22.21 -13.05
N GLU A 247 10.74 -21.07 -13.49
CA GLU A 247 11.98 -20.49 -12.98
C GLU A 247 11.72 -19.19 -12.20
N ALA A 248 12.76 -18.68 -11.55
CA ALA A 248 12.73 -17.42 -10.79
C ALA A 248 13.01 -16.17 -11.65
N TRP A 249 12.85 -16.28 -12.97
CA TRP A 249 12.96 -15.20 -13.96
C TRP A 249 12.08 -15.53 -15.18
N ASP A 250 11.76 -14.53 -16.00
CA ASP A 250 10.80 -14.70 -17.10
C ASP A 250 11.42 -15.23 -18.39
N VAL A 251 12.55 -14.67 -18.85
CA VAL A 251 13.13 -14.97 -20.17
C VAL A 251 14.61 -15.31 -20.07
N THR A 252 15.01 -16.40 -20.71
CA THR A 252 16.41 -16.73 -20.94
C THR A 252 16.82 -16.29 -22.33
N VAL A 253 17.92 -15.54 -22.44
CA VAL A 253 18.50 -15.07 -23.71
C VAL A 253 19.89 -15.65 -23.88
N ILE A 254 20.18 -16.23 -25.05
CA ILE A 254 21.41 -16.95 -25.34
C ILE A 254 22.06 -16.39 -26.62
N ARG A 255 23.37 -16.12 -26.54
CA ARG A 255 24.22 -15.81 -27.70
C ARG A 255 25.57 -16.51 -27.56
N GLY A 256 25.82 -17.51 -28.40
CA GLY A 256 27.02 -18.35 -28.27
C GLY A 256 27.03 -19.05 -26.91
N ASN A 257 28.05 -18.77 -26.10
CA ASN A 257 28.19 -19.33 -24.75
C ASN A 257 27.70 -18.38 -23.64
N GLU A 258 27.20 -17.21 -23.98
CA GLU A 258 26.66 -16.25 -23.01
C GLU A 258 25.17 -16.49 -22.80
N ILE A 259 24.79 -16.64 -21.52
CA ILE A 259 23.40 -16.76 -21.07
C ILE A 259 23.10 -15.52 -20.21
N THR A 260 21.99 -14.86 -20.50
CA THR A 260 21.44 -13.77 -19.69
C THR A 260 20.04 -14.13 -19.25
N HIS A 261 19.80 -14.11 -17.94
CA HIS A 261 18.45 -14.20 -17.38
C HIS A 261 17.81 -12.82 -17.38
N ILE A 262 16.53 -12.74 -17.75
CA ILE A 262 15.78 -11.49 -17.82
C ILE A 262 14.51 -11.62 -16.98
N GLU A 263 14.35 -10.68 -16.06
CA GLU A 263 13.11 -10.42 -15.33
C GLU A 263 12.33 -9.32 -16.04
N VAL A 264 11.04 -9.53 -16.31
CA VAL A 264 10.19 -8.65 -17.12
C VAL A 264 8.99 -8.16 -16.33
N LYS A 265 8.85 -6.84 -16.17
CA LYS A 265 7.72 -6.23 -15.48
C LYS A 265 6.89 -5.37 -16.44
N GLY A 266 5.62 -5.75 -16.62
CA GLY A 266 4.65 -5.04 -17.45
C GLY A 266 3.69 -4.17 -16.63
N SER A 267 3.34 -2.98 -17.12
CA SER A 267 2.26 -2.17 -16.52
C SER A 267 1.56 -1.24 -17.52
N THR A 268 0.27 -1.00 -17.31
CA THR A 268 -0.51 -0.01 -18.08
C THR A 268 -0.29 1.43 -17.62
N THR A 269 0.34 1.64 -16.47
CA THR A 269 0.66 2.96 -15.92
C THR A 269 2.17 3.11 -15.78
N GLU A 270 2.66 4.33 -15.58
CA GLU A 270 4.07 4.56 -15.24
C GLU A 270 4.44 3.87 -13.92
N ARG A 271 5.64 3.26 -13.86
CA ARG A 271 6.18 2.55 -12.69
C ARG A 271 7.55 3.11 -12.29
N LEU A 272 7.72 3.58 -11.05
CA LEU A 272 9.04 3.94 -10.50
C LEU A 272 9.60 2.83 -9.58
N ALA A 273 8.74 1.90 -9.17
CA ALA A 273 9.08 0.68 -8.46
C ALA A 273 8.33 -0.52 -9.09
N VAL A 274 8.83 -1.73 -8.84
CA VAL A 274 8.24 -2.99 -9.30
C VAL A 274 8.21 -3.99 -8.15
N ASP A 275 7.20 -4.84 -8.10
CA ASP A 275 7.19 -5.96 -7.18
C ASP A 275 8.11 -7.04 -7.65
N ILE A 276 8.84 -7.62 -6.70
CA ILE A 276 9.70 -8.76 -6.93
C ILE A 276 9.45 -9.81 -5.87
N THR A 277 9.45 -11.08 -6.26
CA THR A 277 9.30 -12.19 -5.32
C THR A 277 10.63 -12.47 -4.61
N GLU A 278 10.58 -13.11 -3.44
CA GLU A 278 11.80 -13.57 -2.74
C GLU A 278 12.64 -14.52 -3.63
N GLY A 279 12.00 -15.28 -4.51
CA GLY A 279 12.67 -16.13 -5.50
C GLY A 279 13.49 -15.30 -6.49
N GLU A 280 12.88 -14.28 -7.09
CA GLU A 280 13.55 -13.34 -8.01
C GLU A 280 14.71 -12.61 -7.32
N VAL A 281 14.53 -12.19 -6.07
CA VAL A 281 15.57 -11.51 -5.30
C VAL A 281 16.80 -12.40 -5.13
N ARG A 282 16.61 -13.63 -4.62
CA ARG A 282 17.71 -14.58 -4.42
C ARG A 282 18.41 -14.91 -5.74
N HIS A 283 17.63 -15.11 -6.80
CA HIS A 283 18.19 -15.41 -8.11
C HIS A 283 19.06 -14.27 -8.64
N ALA A 284 18.59 -13.03 -8.54
CA ALA A 284 19.35 -11.85 -8.97
C ALA A 284 20.57 -11.52 -8.09
N GLU A 285 20.62 -12.00 -6.85
CA GLU A 285 21.81 -11.92 -5.98
C GLU A 285 22.92 -12.88 -6.43
N ASP A 286 22.54 -14.07 -6.91
CA ASP A 286 23.49 -15.14 -7.24
C ASP A 286 23.83 -15.22 -8.74
N GLN A 287 22.92 -14.79 -9.61
CA GLN A 287 23.02 -14.93 -11.07
C GLN A 287 22.96 -13.58 -11.77
N ARG A 288 23.66 -13.46 -12.90
CA ARG A 288 23.59 -12.27 -13.74
C ARG A 288 22.18 -12.15 -14.33
N THR A 289 21.43 -11.17 -13.85
CA THR A 289 20.06 -10.91 -14.26
C THR A 289 19.92 -9.49 -14.80
N MET A 290 19.16 -9.36 -15.89
CA MET A 290 18.71 -8.08 -16.44
C MET A 290 17.27 -7.84 -16.01
N LEU A 291 16.96 -6.65 -15.50
CA LEU A 291 15.57 -6.23 -15.30
C LEU A 291 15.12 -5.41 -16.49
N ILE A 292 13.97 -5.75 -17.08
CA ILE A 292 13.29 -4.96 -18.10
C ILE A 292 11.91 -4.56 -17.57
N VAL A 293 11.60 -3.26 -17.65
CA VAL A 293 10.29 -2.73 -17.29
C VAL A 293 9.67 -2.09 -18.52
N ILE A 294 8.48 -2.55 -18.88
CA ILE A 294 7.65 -2.00 -19.96
C ILE A 294 6.39 -1.44 -19.31
N ASP A 295 6.36 -0.12 -19.12
CA ASP A 295 5.28 0.58 -18.43
C ASP A 295 4.50 1.50 -19.40
N GLN A 296 3.38 2.08 -18.99
CA GLN A 296 2.50 2.85 -19.90
C GLN A 296 2.02 2.03 -21.12
N ILE A 297 1.72 0.74 -20.91
CA ILE A 297 1.10 -0.13 -21.94
C ILE A 297 -0.36 0.27 -22.13
N ASP A 298 -0.76 0.54 -23.37
CA ASP A 298 -2.16 0.76 -23.72
C ASP A 298 -2.89 -0.57 -23.73
N LEU A 299 -3.89 -0.75 -22.86
CA LEU A 299 -4.74 -1.93 -22.75
C LEU A 299 -6.19 -1.58 -23.05
N ASP A 300 -6.72 -2.11 -24.16
CA ASP A 300 -8.11 -1.87 -24.56
C ASP A 300 -9.12 -2.74 -23.80
N THR A 301 -10.41 -2.59 -24.13
CA THR A 301 -11.49 -3.40 -23.53
C THR A 301 -11.53 -4.85 -24.01
N GLY A 302 -10.85 -5.17 -25.10
CA GLY A 302 -10.70 -6.52 -25.68
C GLY A 302 -9.48 -7.27 -25.16
N LEU A 303 -8.76 -6.71 -24.18
CA LEU A 303 -7.49 -7.23 -23.64
C LEU A 303 -6.30 -7.18 -24.61
N ASN A 304 -6.38 -6.34 -25.66
CA ASN A 304 -5.25 -6.12 -26.54
C ASN A 304 -4.33 -5.07 -25.94
N CYS A 305 -3.04 -5.40 -25.89
CA CYS A 305 -1.99 -4.51 -25.41
C CYS A 305 -1.23 -3.90 -26.61
N SER A 306 -0.81 -2.65 -26.49
CA SER A 306 0.05 -1.98 -27.47
C SER A 306 0.95 -0.91 -26.83
N GLY A 307 2.01 -0.53 -27.54
CA GLY A 307 2.94 0.51 -27.08
C GLY A 307 3.80 0.08 -25.88
N GLY A 308 3.91 0.96 -24.90
CA GLY A 308 4.75 0.79 -23.72
C GLY A 308 6.12 1.47 -23.82
N ARG A 309 6.54 2.08 -22.72
CA ARG A 309 7.84 2.71 -22.53
C ARG A 309 8.81 1.70 -21.90
N TRP A 310 9.92 1.48 -22.60
CA TRP A 310 10.96 0.53 -22.18
C TRP A 310 12.02 1.18 -21.30
N ARG A 311 12.39 0.49 -20.22
CA ARG A 311 13.56 0.78 -19.38
C ARG A 311 14.23 -0.54 -19.00
N TYR A 312 15.56 -0.54 -18.91
CA TYR A 312 16.30 -1.75 -18.57
C TYR A 312 17.50 -1.47 -17.66
N TRP A 313 17.89 -2.49 -16.90
CA TRP A 313 19.06 -2.52 -16.03
C TRP A 313 19.85 -3.80 -16.33
N SER A 314 20.98 -3.67 -17.02
CA SER A 314 21.75 -4.81 -17.58
C SER A 314 22.52 -5.65 -16.55
N SER A 315 22.65 -5.16 -15.32
CA SER A 315 23.28 -5.85 -14.19
C SER A 315 22.48 -5.53 -12.93
N TRP A 316 21.21 -5.91 -12.95
CA TRP A 316 20.29 -5.64 -11.87
C TRP A 316 20.56 -6.58 -10.70
N VAL A 317 20.82 -5.99 -9.53
CA VAL A 317 20.89 -6.70 -8.26
C VAL A 317 20.05 -5.92 -7.25
N PRO A 318 18.95 -6.49 -6.72
CA PRO A 318 18.10 -5.81 -5.76
C PRO A 318 18.84 -5.62 -4.43
N SER A 319 18.85 -4.40 -3.90
CA SER A 319 19.41 -4.15 -2.58
C SER A 319 18.39 -4.50 -1.49
N ARG A 320 18.69 -5.52 -0.68
CA ARG A 320 17.86 -5.98 0.45
C ARG A 320 17.42 -4.84 1.37
N SER A 321 18.28 -3.86 1.63
CA SER A 321 17.95 -2.71 2.48
C SER A 321 16.90 -1.78 1.86
N THR A 322 16.77 -1.80 0.53
CA THR A 322 15.80 -0.99 -0.22
C THR A 322 14.48 -1.72 -0.46
N LEU A 323 14.41 -3.04 -0.30
CA LEU A 323 13.21 -3.84 -0.53
C LEU A 323 12.16 -3.67 0.58
N VAL A 324 10.91 -3.50 0.17
CA VAL A 324 9.74 -3.46 1.06
C VAL A 324 9.05 -4.81 1.01
N PRO A 325 8.92 -5.54 2.13
CA PRO A 325 8.10 -6.76 2.16
C PRO A 325 6.63 -6.42 1.89
N THR A 326 6.10 -6.88 0.76
CA THR A 326 4.70 -6.66 0.36
C THR A 326 3.81 -7.90 0.57
N ALA A 327 4.41 -9.08 0.73
CA ALA A 327 3.72 -10.34 1.01
C ALA A 327 4.57 -11.27 1.89
N TYR A 328 3.92 -12.09 2.71
CA TYR A 328 4.56 -13.12 3.53
C TYR A 328 4.04 -14.51 3.13
N ARG A 329 4.92 -15.50 3.11
CA ARG A 329 4.56 -16.91 2.91
C ARG A 329 4.93 -17.70 4.16
N HIS A 330 3.93 -18.35 4.77
CA HIS A 330 4.16 -19.24 5.91
C HIS A 330 4.27 -20.70 5.45
N PRO A 331 5.41 -21.38 5.65
CA PRO A 331 5.50 -22.81 5.41
C PRO A 331 4.73 -23.57 6.49
N LEU A 332 3.80 -24.43 6.10
CA LEU A 332 3.10 -25.30 7.03
C LEU A 332 4.08 -26.32 7.60
N THR A 333 4.10 -26.48 8.92
CA THR A 333 4.91 -27.50 9.59
C THR A 333 4.25 -28.87 9.49
N GLU A 334 5.05 -29.93 9.61
CA GLU A 334 4.52 -31.28 9.82
C GLU A 334 3.62 -31.33 11.08
N GLY A 335 2.63 -32.22 11.09
CA GLY A 335 1.67 -32.36 12.20
C GLY A 335 0.31 -31.68 12.00
N GLY A 336 0.05 -31.09 10.82
CA GLY A 336 -1.29 -30.65 10.44
C GLY A 336 -2.28 -31.82 10.40
N GLN A 337 -3.38 -31.72 11.14
CA GLN A 337 -4.41 -32.75 11.14
C GLN A 337 -5.27 -32.68 9.88
N ALA A 338 -5.36 -33.78 9.14
CA ALA A 338 -6.27 -33.90 8.02
C ALA A 338 -7.70 -34.12 8.51
N GLY A 339 -8.60 -33.16 8.25
CA GLY A 339 -10.01 -33.25 8.62
C GLY A 339 -10.59 -31.89 9.03
N ARG A 340 -11.92 -31.82 9.15
CA ARG A 340 -12.55 -30.67 9.81
C ARG A 340 -12.35 -30.81 11.33
N PRO A 341 -12.06 -29.73 12.07
CA PRO A 341 -12.07 -29.78 13.52
C PRO A 341 -13.43 -30.29 14.01
N ALA A 342 -13.43 -31.32 14.86
CA ALA A 342 -14.63 -31.72 15.58
C ALA A 342 -14.76 -30.83 16.83
N ASP A 343 -15.98 -30.37 17.14
CA ASP A 343 -16.25 -29.61 18.36
C ASP A 343 -15.75 -30.41 19.57
N SER A 344 -14.69 -29.90 20.21
CA SER A 344 -14.26 -30.36 21.52
C SER A 344 -15.23 -29.80 22.56
N ARG A 345 -16.22 -30.61 22.95
CA ARG A 345 -16.94 -30.40 24.22
C ARG A 345 -16.08 -30.82 25.40
#